data_AF-A0A9E3DEE1-F1
#
_entry.id   AF-A0A9E3DEE1-F1
#
_cell.length_a   1.000
_cell.length_b   1.000
_cell.length_c   1.000
_cell.angle_alpha   90.00
_cell.angle_beta   90.00
_cell.angle_gamma   90.00
#
_symmetry.space_group_name_H-M   'P 1'
#
loop_
_entity.id
_entity.type
_entity.pdbx_description
1 polymer ?
#
loop_
_entity_poly.entity_id
_entity_poly.type
_entity_poly.pdbx_seq_one_letter_code
_entity_poly.pdbx_strand_id
1 'polypeptide(L)'
;MTDFVKSHSGAPAGFFACEAAGLRWLASVDGGVPCARVVCVDDTSLTLQRLESAAPGPEAARVFGGRLAVTHDAGAPEFGAGPDGWDGPGFFGPLSQPLPMSLRRHKRWGGFYAQERLAPMAELAAGLDASTRSAVDSVAARCRAGDFDDDDPPARLHGDLWSGNVMWTPDGV
;
A
#
# COMPACT_ATOMS: atom_id res chain seq x y z
N MET A 1 21.65 19.25 -2.23
CA MET A 1 20.44 18.42 -2.11
C MET A 1 20.87 17.09 -1.51
N THR A 2 20.44 16.83 -0.28
CA THR A 2 20.76 15.59 0.45
C THR A 2 19.62 14.61 0.25
N ASP A 3 19.91 13.36 -0.08
CA ASP A 3 18.90 12.30 -0.25
C ASP A 3 18.15 12.01 1.06
N PHE A 4 17.03 11.30 0.97
CA PHE A 4 16.37 10.69 2.13
C PHE A 4 16.76 9.22 2.25
N VAL A 5 17.32 8.82 3.39
CA VAL A 5 17.71 7.44 3.64
C VAL A 5 16.84 6.83 4.74
N LYS A 6 16.21 5.71 4.43
CA LYS A 6 15.64 4.79 5.42
C LYS A 6 16.63 3.65 5.61
N SER A 7 16.90 3.26 6.86
CA SER A 7 17.82 2.16 7.15
C SER A 7 17.36 1.34 8.35
N HIS A 8 17.43 0.03 8.24
CA HIS A 8 17.19 -0.90 9.34
C HIS A 8 18.00 -2.19 9.12
N SER A 9 19.00 -2.42 9.96
CA SER A 9 19.90 -3.58 9.85
C SER A 9 19.23 -4.93 10.15
N GLY A 10 18.08 -4.92 10.82
CA GLY A 10 17.28 -6.11 11.14
C GLY A 10 16.05 -6.27 10.25
N ALA A 11 15.95 -5.53 9.14
CA ALA A 11 14.81 -5.62 8.25
C ALA A 11 14.65 -7.05 7.70
N PRO A 12 13.41 -7.56 7.58
CA PRO A 12 13.15 -8.82 6.89
C PRO A 12 13.64 -8.75 5.45
N ALA A 13 14.03 -9.91 4.90
CA ALA A 13 14.44 -10.02 3.51
C ALA A 13 13.36 -9.44 2.58
N GLY A 14 13.80 -8.60 1.63
CA GLY A 14 12.91 -7.98 0.65
C GLY A 14 12.11 -6.78 1.16
N PHE A 15 12.24 -6.35 2.42
CA PHE A 15 11.48 -5.22 2.98
C PHE A 15 11.65 -3.92 2.16
N PHE A 16 12.89 -3.45 1.99
CA PHE A 16 13.16 -2.25 1.21
C PHE A 16 12.98 -2.45 -0.29
N ALA A 17 13.26 -3.65 -0.80
CA ALA A 17 13.05 -3.99 -2.20
C ALA A 17 11.55 -3.97 -2.58
N CYS A 18 10.67 -4.40 -1.68
CA CYS A 18 9.22 -4.31 -1.84
C CYS A 18 8.75 -2.85 -1.97
N GLU A 19 9.23 -1.97 -1.08
CA GLU A 19 8.88 -0.54 -1.14
C GLU A 19 9.43 0.10 -2.43
N ALA A 20 10.67 -0.19 -2.81
CA ALA A 20 11.26 0.30 -4.05
C ALA A 20 10.49 -0.17 -5.29
N ALA A 21 10.02 -1.43 -5.30
CA ALA A 21 9.19 -1.96 -6.38
C ALA A 21 7.82 -1.26 -6.43
N GLY A 22 7.18 -1.05 -5.28
CA GLY A 22 5.92 -0.31 -5.17
C GLY A 22 6.02 1.13 -5.69
N LEU A 23 7.05 1.87 -5.26
CA LEU A 23 7.29 3.24 -5.71
C LEU A 23 7.46 3.33 -7.23
N ARG A 24 8.26 2.43 -7.81
CA ARG A 24 8.48 2.37 -9.27
C ARG A 24 7.20 2.00 -10.03
N TRP A 25 6.45 1.05 -9.51
CA TRP A 25 5.21 0.57 -10.15
C TRP A 25 4.11 1.62 -10.13
N LEU A 26 3.92 2.33 -9.02
CA LEU A 26 2.96 3.43 -8.92
C LEU A 26 3.38 4.62 -9.79
N ALA A 27 4.67 5.00 -9.77
CA ALA A 27 5.20 6.08 -10.62
C ALA A 27 5.17 5.76 -12.12
N SER A 28 4.96 4.50 -12.51
CA SER A 28 4.88 4.12 -13.93
C SER A 28 3.57 4.52 -14.59
N VAL A 29 2.56 4.94 -13.82
CA VAL A 29 1.26 5.36 -14.36
C VAL A 29 1.37 6.78 -14.91
N ASP A 30 1.27 6.92 -16.23
CA ASP A 30 1.24 8.23 -16.87
C ASP A 30 0.02 9.05 -16.42
N GLY A 31 0.25 10.30 -16.04
CA GLY A 31 -0.78 11.17 -15.43
C GLY A 31 -1.21 10.78 -14.01
N GLY A 32 -0.64 9.71 -13.42
CA GLY A 32 -0.91 9.29 -12.05
C GLY A 32 -0.23 10.15 -10.99
N VAL A 33 -0.38 9.77 -9.72
CA VAL A 33 0.31 10.42 -8.59
C VAL A 33 1.82 10.13 -8.66
N PRO A 34 2.69 11.14 -8.66
CA PRO A 34 4.13 10.93 -8.62
C PRO A 34 4.54 10.26 -7.30
N CYS A 35 5.57 9.42 -7.34
CA CYS A 35 6.19 8.86 -6.14
C CYS A 35 7.62 9.36 -5.99
N ALA A 36 8.14 9.37 -4.76
CA ALA A 36 9.52 9.71 -4.51
C ALA A 36 10.45 8.78 -5.31
N ARG A 37 11.37 9.37 -6.09
CA ARG A 37 12.27 8.61 -6.94
C ARG A 37 13.23 7.76 -6.11
N VAL A 38 13.30 6.47 -6.42
CA VAL A 38 14.27 5.54 -5.83
C VAL A 38 15.66 5.83 -6.41
N VAL A 39 16.62 6.18 -5.55
CA VAL A 39 18.03 6.42 -5.91
C VAL A 39 18.82 5.12 -5.80
N CYS A 40 18.71 4.43 -4.66
CA CYS A 40 19.40 3.17 -4.39
C CYS A 40 18.58 2.32 -3.41
N VAL A 41 18.71 1.00 -3.49
CA VAL A 41 18.10 0.05 -2.54
C VAL A 41 19.06 -1.11 -2.31
N ASP A 42 19.19 -1.51 -1.05
CA ASP A 42 19.87 -2.72 -0.62
C ASP A 42 19.05 -3.45 0.46
N ASP A 43 19.57 -4.54 1.02
CA ASP A 43 18.84 -5.37 2.00
C ASP A 43 18.52 -4.64 3.31
N THR A 44 19.26 -3.57 3.62
CA THR A 44 19.20 -2.83 4.90
C THR A 44 18.86 -1.36 4.74
N SER A 45 18.75 -0.85 3.50
CA SER A 45 18.47 0.56 3.25
C SER A 45 17.70 0.85 1.96
N LEU A 46 16.96 1.96 1.97
CA LEU A 46 16.32 2.57 0.80
C LEU A 46 16.66 4.05 0.77
N THR A 47 17.30 4.48 -0.31
CA THR A 47 17.62 5.89 -0.58
C THR A 47 16.65 6.44 -1.62
N LEU A 48 15.96 7.52 -1.26
CA LEU A 48 14.99 8.22 -2.08
C LEU A 48 15.44 9.65 -2.34
N GLN A 49 14.98 10.22 -3.45
CA GLN A 49 15.07 11.66 -3.68
C GLN A 49 14.36 12.39 -2.53
N ARG A 50 15.07 13.33 -1.91
CA ARG A 50 14.47 14.23 -0.93
C ARG A 50 13.56 15.22 -1.63
N LEU A 51 12.34 15.32 -1.11
CA LEU A 51 11.36 16.30 -1.53
C LEU A 51 11.32 17.44 -0.51
N GLU A 52 10.98 18.64 -0.98
CA GLU A 52 10.78 19.81 -0.13
C GLU A 52 9.29 19.95 0.18
N SER A 53 8.95 19.99 1.47
CA SER A 53 7.56 20.16 1.90
C SER A 53 7.06 21.57 1.59
N ALA A 54 5.83 21.65 1.10
CA ALA A 54 5.04 22.86 0.97
C ALA A 54 3.75 22.76 1.80
N ALA A 55 3.05 23.87 1.99
CA ALA A 55 1.73 23.86 2.61
C ALA A 55 0.70 23.25 1.65
N PRO A 56 -0.27 22.45 2.15
CA PRO A 56 -1.36 21.98 1.33
C PRO A 56 -2.23 23.15 0.85
N GLY A 57 -2.80 23.02 -0.36
CA GLY A 57 -3.74 23.97 -0.93
C GLY A 57 -4.97 23.27 -1.53
N PRO A 58 -6.16 23.90 -1.55
CA PRO A 58 -7.38 23.28 -2.08
C PRO A 58 -7.22 22.82 -3.54
N GLU A 59 -6.55 23.62 -4.36
CA GLU A 59 -6.31 23.29 -5.77
C GLU A 59 -5.35 22.11 -5.93
N ALA A 60 -4.27 22.07 -5.15
CA ALA A 60 -3.36 20.94 -5.13
C ALA A 60 -4.07 19.65 -4.69
N ALA A 61 -4.98 19.74 -3.71
CA ALA A 61 -5.75 18.59 -3.25
C ALA A 61 -6.73 18.07 -4.31
N ARG A 62 -7.35 18.98 -5.07
CA ARG A 62 -8.20 18.63 -6.22
C ARG A 62 -7.41 17.93 -7.31
N VAL A 63 -6.21 18.45 -7.64
CA VAL A 63 -5.30 17.83 -8.62
C VAL A 63 -4.84 16.45 -8.14
N PHE A 64 -4.46 16.32 -6.87
CA PHE A 64 -4.09 15.05 -6.25
C PHE A 64 -5.21 14.01 -6.37
N GLY A 65 -6.46 14.38 -6.05
CA GLY A 65 -7.61 13.48 -6.20
C GLY A 65 -7.81 12.99 -7.63
N GLY A 66 -7.67 13.88 -8.62
CA GLY A 66 -7.75 13.50 -10.04
C GLY A 66 -6.63 12.55 -10.47
N ARG A 67 -5.39 12.81 -10.04
CA ARG A 67 -4.25 11.92 -10.31
C ARG A 67 -4.38 10.57 -9.63
N LEU A 68 -4.95 10.55 -8.41
CA LEU A 68 -5.18 9.31 -7.67
C LEU A 68 -6.21 8.43 -8.38
N ALA A 69 -7.25 9.02 -8.95
CA ALA A 69 -8.20 8.29 -9.80
C ALA A 69 -7.48 7.65 -11.01
N VAL A 70 -6.62 8.40 -11.72
CA VAL A 70 -5.81 7.87 -12.83
C VAL A 70 -4.90 6.72 -12.37
N THR A 71 -4.27 6.84 -11.20
CA THR A 71 -3.47 5.74 -10.62
C THR A 71 -4.30 4.49 -10.35
N HIS A 72 -5.52 4.64 -9.83
CA HIS A 72 -6.43 3.51 -9.59
C HIS A 72 -6.90 2.87 -10.90
N ASP A 73 -7.28 3.68 -11.89
CA ASP A 73 -7.76 3.25 -13.22
C ASP A 73 -6.70 2.52 -14.04
N ALA A 74 -5.41 2.70 -13.73
CA ALA A 74 -4.34 1.91 -14.34
C ALA A 74 -4.44 0.41 -14.04
N GLY A 75 -5.20 0.04 -13.00
CA GLY A 75 -5.61 -1.32 -12.71
C GLY A 75 -4.48 -2.27 -12.26
N ALA A 76 -4.90 -3.44 -11.79
CA ALA A 76 -4.02 -4.55 -11.43
C ALA A 76 -4.60 -5.87 -11.95
N PRO A 77 -3.78 -6.93 -12.17
CA PRO A 77 -4.26 -8.18 -12.74
C PRO A 77 -5.37 -8.87 -11.93
N GLU A 78 -5.26 -8.86 -10.60
CA GLU A 78 -6.16 -9.52 -9.66
C GLU A 78 -6.11 -8.81 -8.29
N PHE A 79 -7.09 -9.04 -7.42
CA PHE A 79 -7.03 -8.55 -6.05
C PHE A 79 -5.85 -9.20 -5.31
N GLY A 80 -5.07 -8.39 -4.58
CA GLY A 80 -3.86 -8.84 -3.91
C GLY A 80 -2.60 -8.84 -4.77
N ALA A 81 -2.69 -8.47 -6.06
CA ALA A 81 -1.51 -8.30 -6.89
C ALA A 81 -0.58 -7.21 -6.31
N GLY A 82 0.71 -7.55 -6.20
CA GLY A 82 1.77 -6.59 -5.91
C GLY A 82 2.34 -5.94 -7.18
N PRO A 83 3.45 -5.19 -7.02
CA PRO A 83 4.16 -4.58 -8.14
C PRO A 83 4.56 -5.59 -9.22
N ASP A 84 4.56 -5.16 -10.49
CA ASP A 84 4.95 -6.02 -11.60
C ASP A 84 6.40 -6.54 -11.43
N GLY A 85 6.58 -7.85 -11.56
CA GLY A 85 7.87 -8.51 -11.37
C GLY A 85 8.28 -8.75 -9.91
N TRP A 86 7.45 -8.39 -8.92
CA TRP A 86 7.66 -8.70 -7.51
C TRP A 86 6.98 -10.02 -7.11
N ASP A 87 7.73 -10.94 -6.51
CA ASP A 87 7.26 -12.25 -6.05
C ASP A 87 7.41 -12.47 -4.52
N GLY A 88 8.02 -11.50 -3.82
CA GLY A 88 8.14 -11.50 -2.36
C GLY A 88 6.84 -11.10 -1.65
N PRO A 89 6.82 -11.11 -0.30
CA PRO A 89 5.68 -10.60 0.46
C PRO A 89 5.54 -9.09 0.30
N GLY A 90 4.35 -8.58 0.62
CA GLY A 90 4.16 -7.16 0.93
C GLY A 90 4.56 -6.89 2.37
N PHE A 91 4.62 -5.62 2.76
CA PHE A 91 4.86 -5.23 4.15
C PHE A 91 3.94 -4.08 4.57
N PHE A 92 3.53 -4.09 5.83
CA PHE A 92 2.74 -3.04 6.48
C PHE A 92 3.31 -2.71 7.86
N GLY A 93 3.02 -1.53 8.40
CA GLY A 93 3.47 -1.12 9.73
C GLY A 93 4.77 -0.31 9.73
N PRO A 94 5.22 0.13 10.92
CA PRO A 94 6.36 1.03 11.04
C PRO A 94 7.67 0.31 10.67
N LEU A 95 8.68 1.09 10.29
CA LEU A 95 10.03 0.60 9.97
C LEU A 95 10.62 -0.30 11.07
N SER A 96 10.29 -0.03 12.34
CA SER A 96 10.77 -0.79 13.49
C SER A 96 10.06 -2.14 13.71
N GLN A 97 8.90 -2.35 13.09
CA GLN A 97 8.10 -3.57 13.24
C GLN A 97 7.33 -3.87 11.94
N PRO A 98 8.05 -4.26 10.87
CA PRO A 98 7.43 -4.58 9.60
C PRO A 98 6.62 -5.88 9.71
N LEU A 99 5.35 -5.80 9.31
CA LEU A 99 4.42 -6.92 9.27
C LEU A 99 4.33 -7.44 7.83
N PRO A 100 4.74 -8.68 7.55
CA PRO A 100 4.56 -9.29 6.24
C PRO A 100 3.08 -9.38 5.88
N MET A 101 2.76 -9.04 4.63
CA MET A 101 1.42 -9.09 4.06
C MET A 101 1.41 -10.05 2.87
N SER A 102 0.36 -10.85 2.78
CA SER A 102 0.15 -11.71 1.62
C SER A 102 -0.22 -10.89 0.38
N LEU A 103 0.42 -11.25 -0.74
CA LEU A 103 0.13 -10.80 -2.10
C LEU A 103 -0.47 -11.94 -2.94
N ARG A 104 -1.08 -12.94 -2.29
CA ARG A 104 -1.82 -14.00 -2.97
C ARG A 104 -2.98 -13.36 -3.75
N ARG A 105 -3.06 -13.72 -5.03
CA ARG A 105 -4.06 -13.20 -5.95
C ARG A 105 -5.41 -13.90 -5.81
N HIS A 106 -6.48 -13.13 -5.95
CA HIS A 106 -7.85 -13.61 -5.97
C HIS A 106 -8.67 -12.91 -7.06
N LYS A 107 -9.63 -13.65 -7.61
CA LYS A 107 -10.58 -13.11 -8.61
C LYS A 107 -11.70 -12.26 -8.02
N ARG A 108 -12.01 -12.43 -6.74
CA ARG A 108 -13.11 -11.75 -6.05
C ARG A 108 -12.58 -10.97 -4.85
N TRP A 109 -13.05 -9.73 -4.67
CA TRP A 109 -12.58 -8.83 -3.64
C TRP A 109 -12.87 -9.38 -2.23
N GLY A 110 -14.08 -9.85 -1.99
CA GLY A 110 -14.53 -10.31 -0.68
C GLY A 110 -13.76 -11.54 -0.18
N GLY A 111 -13.42 -12.46 -1.09
CA GLY A 111 -12.53 -13.58 -0.78
C GLY A 111 -11.13 -13.12 -0.35
N PHE A 112 -10.53 -12.21 -1.14
CA PHE A 112 -9.24 -11.60 -0.83
C PHE A 112 -9.26 -10.85 0.50
N TYR A 113 -10.23 -9.96 0.70
CA TYR A 113 -10.26 -9.09 1.88
C TYR A 113 -10.47 -9.90 3.16
N ALA A 114 -11.33 -10.91 3.12
CA ALA A 114 -11.55 -11.78 4.27
C ALA A 114 -10.29 -12.60 4.64
N GLN A 115 -9.63 -13.21 3.65
CA GLN A 115 -8.55 -14.17 3.87
C GLN A 115 -7.18 -13.51 4.04
N GLU A 116 -6.88 -12.48 3.26
CA GLU A 116 -5.55 -11.88 3.17
C GLU A 116 -5.42 -10.57 3.96
N ARG A 117 -6.53 -10.03 4.50
CA ARG A 117 -6.55 -8.78 5.29
C ARG A 117 -7.19 -8.96 6.66
N LEU A 118 -8.47 -9.32 6.73
CA LEU A 118 -9.19 -9.39 8.02
C LEU A 118 -8.70 -10.53 8.93
N ALA A 119 -8.68 -11.77 8.42
CA ALA A 119 -8.32 -12.93 9.25
C ALA A 119 -6.91 -12.84 9.86
N PRO A 120 -5.84 -12.51 9.11
CA PRO A 120 -4.50 -12.41 9.69
C PRO A 120 -4.39 -11.32 10.76
N MET A 121 -5.06 -10.18 10.56
CA MET A 121 -5.04 -9.10 11.54
C MET A 121 -5.84 -9.45 12.81
N ALA A 122 -6.95 -10.17 12.68
CA ALA A 122 -7.74 -10.64 13.82
C ALA A 122 -7.02 -11.72 14.65
N GLU A 123 -6.16 -12.51 14.02
CA GLU A 123 -5.27 -13.47 14.68
C GLU A 123 -4.13 -12.76 15.43
N LEU A 124 -3.53 -11.75 14.81
CA LEU A 124 -2.43 -10.97 15.40
C LEU A 124 -2.88 -10.00 16.50
N ALA A 125 -4.12 -9.53 16.44
CA ALA A 125 -4.65 -8.55 17.38
C ALA A 125 -4.74 -9.14 18.81
N ALA A 126 -3.79 -8.76 19.65
CA ALA A 126 -3.85 -9.05 21.08
C ALA A 126 -4.99 -8.26 21.74
N GLY A 127 -5.71 -8.90 22.66
CA GLY A 127 -6.69 -8.23 23.51
C GLY A 127 -8.08 -7.99 22.89
N LEU A 128 -8.40 -8.61 21.74
CA LEU A 128 -9.79 -8.64 21.27
C LEU A 128 -10.65 -9.50 22.20
N ASP A 129 -11.74 -8.92 22.71
CA ASP A 129 -12.74 -9.70 23.44
C ASP A 129 -13.55 -10.62 22.50
N ALA A 130 -14.28 -11.56 23.09
CA ALA A 130 -15.04 -12.57 22.33
C ALA A 130 -16.10 -11.94 21.41
N SER A 131 -16.73 -10.85 21.85
CA SER A 131 -17.72 -10.11 21.05
C SER A 131 -17.08 -9.47 19.82
N THR A 132 -15.92 -8.84 19.98
CA THR A 132 -15.21 -8.16 18.88
C THR A 132 -14.69 -9.19 17.89
N ARG A 133 -14.11 -10.29 18.38
CA ARG A 133 -13.70 -11.41 17.52
C ARG A 133 -14.88 -11.96 16.71
N SER A 134 -16.02 -12.21 17.35
CA SER A 134 -17.22 -12.69 16.67
C SER A 134 -17.76 -11.70 15.63
N ALA A 135 -17.68 -10.38 15.91
CA ALA A 135 -18.06 -9.35 14.95
C ALA A 135 -17.15 -9.34 13.72
N VAL A 136 -15.83 -9.44 13.90
CA VAL A 136 -14.87 -9.53 12.78
C VAL A 136 -15.10 -10.81 11.97
N ASP A 137 -15.33 -11.94 12.64
CA ASP A 137 -15.60 -13.22 11.97
C ASP A 137 -16.91 -13.16 11.14
N SER A 138 -17.93 -12.48 11.64
CA SER A 138 -19.19 -12.24 10.94
C SER A 138 -19.00 -11.39 9.68
N VAL A 139 -18.23 -10.30 9.77
CA VAL A 139 -17.88 -9.48 8.61
C VAL A 139 -17.08 -10.29 7.59
N ALA A 140 -16.06 -11.03 8.04
CA ALA A 140 -15.25 -11.87 7.16
C ALA A 140 -16.09 -12.97 6.47
N ALA A 141 -17.10 -13.52 7.14
CA ALA A 141 -18.02 -14.48 6.54
C ALA A 141 -18.88 -13.85 5.42
N ARG A 142 -19.38 -12.63 5.62
CA ARG A 142 -20.12 -11.87 4.59
C ARG A 142 -19.24 -11.50 3.40
N CYS A 143 -18.00 -11.08 3.64
CA CYS A 143 -17.02 -10.88 2.57
C CYS A 143 -16.79 -12.18 1.77
N ARG A 144 -16.61 -13.34 2.42
CA ARG A 144 -16.46 -14.64 1.73
C ARG A 144 -17.72 -15.06 0.95
N ALA A 145 -18.91 -14.73 1.45
CA ALA A 145 -20.16 -14.97 0.76
C ALA A 145 -20.31 -14.08 -0.50
N GLY A 146 -19.53 -13.01 -0.57
CA GLY A 146 -19.53 -12.08 -1.69
C GLY A 146 -20.61 -11.01 -1.58
N ASP A 147 -21.14 -10.76 -0.38
CA ASP A 147 -22.13 -9.71 -0.11
C ASP A 147 -21.66 -8.31 -0.55
N PHE A 148 -20.35 -8.14 -0.68
CA PHE A 148 -19.67 -6.87 -1.00
C PHE A 148 -18.85 -6.97 -2.29
N ASP A 149 -18.97 -8.05 -3.05
CA ASP A 149 -18.35 -8.10 -4.37
C ASP A 149 -19.20 -7.28 -5.36
N ASP A 150 -18.51 -6.60 -6.25
CA ASP A 150 -19.05 -5.84 -7.37
C ASP A 150 -18.30 -6.17 -8.66
N ASP A 151 -18.61 -5.42 -9.72
CA ASP A 151 -17.99 -5.56 -11.04
C ASP A 151 -16.78 -4.63 -11.20
N ASP A 152 -16.34 -3.92 -10.15
CA ASP A 152 -15.21 -3.00 -10.24
C ASP A 152 -13.88 -3.78 -10.37
N PRO A 153 -12.97 -3.34 -11.25
CA PRO A 153 -11.70 -4.01 -11.46
C PRO A 153 -10.72 -3.78 -10.29
N PRO A 154 -9.75 -4.69 -10.06
CA PRO A 154 -8.67 -4.44 -9.11
C PRO A 154 -7.86 -3.19 -9.49
N ALA A 155 -7.57 -2.33 -8.51
CA ALA A 155 -6.82 -1.08 -8.68
C ALA A 155 -5.38 -1.18 -8.15
N ARG A 156 -4.50 -0.30 -8.65
CA ARG A 156 -3.17 -0.09 -8.02
C ARG A 156 -3.34 0.80 -6.80
N LEU A 157 -3.14 0.25 -5.62
CA LEU A 157 -3.28 0.98 -4.37
C LEU A 157 -1.92 1.34 -3.78
N HIS A 158 -1.81 2.52 -3.19
CA HIS A 158 -0.69 2.84 -2.29
C HIS A 158 -0.71 1.92 -1.05
N GLY A 159 -1.88 1.53 -0.56
CA GLY A 159 -2.05 0.60 0.56
C GLY A 159 -1.89 1.21 1.97
N ASP A 160 -1.45 2.46 2.08
CA ASP A 160 -1.30 3.19 3.35
C ASP A 160 -1.45 4.71 3.16
N LEU A 161 -2.49 5.14 2.44
CA LEU A 161 -2.64 6.53 1.99
C LEU A 161 -3.34 7.42 3.03
N TRP A 162 -2.66 7.71 4.14
CA TRP A 162 -3.11 8.69 5.13
C TRP A 162 -2.27 9.98 5.05
N SER A 163 -2.68 11.04 5.76
CA SER A 163 -2.06 12.37 5.64
C SER A 163 -0.56 12.41 5.93
N GLY A 164 -0.02 11.46 6.72
CA GLY A 164 1.41 11.33 6.97
C GLY A 164 2.23 10.77 5.80
N ASN A 165 1.58 10.10 4.84
CA ASN A 165 2.20 9.57 3.63
C ASN A 165 1.90 10.40 2.37
N VAL A 166 1.24 11.55 2.54
CA VAL A 166 0.99 12.52 1.46
C VAL A 166 1.94 13.70 1.65
N MET A 167 2.86 13.90 0.71
CA MET A 167 3.85 14.98 0.77
C MET A 167 3.53 16.07 -0.24
N TRP A 168 3.04 17.20 0.26
CA TRP A 168 2.83 18.39 -0.55
C TRP A 168 4.19 19.03 -0.87
N THR A 169 4.41 19.39 -2.13
CA THR A 169 5.64 20.02 -2.63
C THR A 169 5.29 21.24 -3.50
N PRO A 170 6.26 22.13 -3.80
CA PRO A 170 6.04 23.23 -4.73
C PRO A 170 5.56 22.80 -6.12
N ASP A 171 5.95 21.59 -6.56
CA ASP A 171 5.63 21.03 -7.88
C ASP A 171 4.37 20.14 -7.88
N GLY A 172 3.70 19.99 -6.73
CA GLY A 172 2.50 19.17 -6.57
C GLY A 172 2.57 18.20 -5.39
N VAL A 173 1.67 17.22 -5.41
CA VAL A 173 1.60 16.11 -4.45
C VAL A 173 2.12 14.84 -5.11
#